data_AF-A0A497SIA7-F1
#
_entry.id   AF-A0A497SIA7-F1
#
_cell.length_a   1.000
_cell.length_b   1.000
_cell.length_c   1.000
_cell.angle_alpha   90.00
_cell.angle_beta   90.00
_cell.angle_gamma   90.00
#
_symmetry.space_group_name_H-M   'P 1'
#
loop_
_entity.id
_entity.type
_entity.pdbx_description
1 polymer ?
#
loop_
_entity_poly.entity_id
_entity_poly.type
_entity_poly.pdbx_seq_one_letter_code
_entity_poly.pdbx_strand_id
1 'polypeptide(L)' 'MGSMYMKRLPRKNFRLRKKKHKIICERCGKEDFVDFVPKGTAPVFCEGCYRNMRKQEKRLKRTESNS' A
#
# COMPACT_ATOMS: atom_id res chain seq x y z
N MET A 1 -13.64 -39.64 -27.08
CA MET A 1 -13.14 -39.00 -25.85
C MET A 1 -11.86 -38.23 -26.18
N GLY A 2 -12.00 -37.02 -26.73
CA GLY A 2 -10.87 -36.16 -27.10
C GLY A 2 -10.47 -35.28 -25.92
N SER A 3 -9.27 -35.48 -25.38
CA SER A 3 -8.73 -34.71 -24.27
C SER A 3 -8.42 -33.27 -24.72
N MET A 4 -9.20 -32.31 -24.23
CA MET A 4 -9.02 -30.88 -24.45
C MET A 4 -7.74 -30.39 -23.77
N TYR A 5 -6.64 -30.27 -24.52
CA TYR A 5 -5.37 -29.70 -24.04
C TYR A 5 -5.48 -28.17 -23.89
N MET A 6 -6.02 -27.71 -22.77
CA MET A 6 -5.96 -26.29 -22.37
C MET A 6 -4.53 -25.92 -21.94
N LYS A 7 -3.71 -25.44 -22.89
CA LYS A 7 -2.38 -24.88 -22.61
C LYS A 7 -2.52 -23.64 -21.72
N ARG A 8 -2.26 -23.77 -20.42
CA ARG A 8 -2.25 -22.66 -19.45
C ARG A 8 -1.19 -21.63 -19.88
N LEU A 9 -1.62 -20.56 -20.53
CA LEU A 9 -0.73 -19.44 -20.85
C LEU A 9 -0.12 -18.90 -19.55
N PRO A 10 1.21 -18.72 -19.46
CA PRO A 10 1.82 -18.15 -18.27
C PRO A 10 1.26 -16.74 -18.09
N ARG A 11 0.73 -16.46 -16.89
CA ARG A 11 0.28 -15.12 -16.50
C ARG A 11 1.46 -14.17 -16.67
N LYS A 12 1.51 -13.44 -17.79
CA LYS A 12 2.48 -12.36 -18.01
C LYS A 12 2.23 -11.33 -16.92
N ASN A 13 3.05 -11.37 -15.88
CA ASN A 13 3.10 -10.37 -14.83
C ASN A 13 3.63 -9.07 -15.46
N PHE A 14 2.77 -8.35 -16.18
CA PHE A 14 2.98 -6.95 -16.52
C PHE A 14 2.96 -6.17 -15.21
N ARG A 15 4.08 -6.19 -14.50
CA ARG A 15 4.36 -5.22 -13.45
C ARG A 15 4.55 -3.89 -14.17
N LEU A 16 3.45 -3.21 -14.47
CA LEU A 16 3.46 -1.79 -14.78
C LEU A 16 4.36 -1.17 -13.71
N ARG A 17 5.48 -0.59 -14.13
CA ARG A 17 6.42 0.06 -13.23
C ARG A 17 5.65 1.19 -12.55
N LYS A 18 5.18 0.96 -11.32
CA LYS A 18 4.56 1.99 -10.52
C LYS A 18 5.57 3.12 -10.39
N LYS A 19 5.16 4.34 -10.78
CA LYS A 19 6.00 5.52 -10.60
C LYS A 19 6.07 5.79 -9.10
N LYS A 20 7.28 5.71 -8.56
CA LYS A 20 7.55 6.12 -7.19
C LYS A 20 7.64 7.65 -7.14
N HIS A 21 6.85 8.27 -6.28
CA HIS A 21 6.87 9.71 -6.07
C HIS A 21 7.69 10.03 -4.83
N LYS A 22 8.67 10.95 -4.97
CA LYS A 22 9.44 11.47 -3.84
C LYS A 22 8.53 12.35 -2.99
N ILE A 23 8.49 12.08 -1.69
CA ILE A 23 7.70 12.83 -0.71
C ILE A 23 8.55 13.17 0.50
N ILE A 24 8.13 14.19 1.25
CA ILE A 24 8.67 14.52 2.57
C ILE A 24 7.59 14.17 3.58
N CYS A 25 7.92 13.32 4.57
CA CYS A 25 6.99 12.94 5.62
C CYS A 25 6.79 14.11 6.59
N GLU A 26 5.54 14.54 6.79
CA GLU A 26 5.21 15.66 7.68
C GLU A 26 5.44 15.31 9.17
N ARG A 27 5.37 14.02 9.51
CA ARG A 27 5.53 13.55 10.90
C ARG A 27 6.98 13.41 11.34
N CYS A 28 7.89 13.04 10.43
CA CYS A 28 9.28 12.74 10.78
C CYS A 28 10.32 13.47 9.94
N GLY A 29 9.90 14.26 8.94
CA GLY A 29 10.78 15.04 8.07
C GLY A 29 11.62 14.22 7.09
N LYS A 30 11.42 12.90 6.99
CA LYS A 30 12.22 12.03 6.13
C LYS A 30 11.72 12.04 4.68
N GLU A 31 12.67 11.98 3.75
CA GLU A 31 12.38 11.77 2.34
C GLU A 31 12.08 10.29 2.07
N ASP A 32 10.99 9.99 1.38
CA ASP A 32 10.57 8.62 1.06
C ASP A 32 9.95 8.54 -0.34
N PHE A 33 9.79 7.32 -0.85
CA PHE A 33 9.28 7.03 -2.18
C PHE A 33 7.99 6.21 -2.10
N VAL A 34 6.86 6.85 -2.41
CA VAL A 34 5.55 6.20 -2.34
C VAL A 34 4.98 5.89 -3.72
N ASP A 35 4.20 4.81 -3.79
CA ASP A 35 3.51 4.35 -5.00
C ASP A 35 2.23 5.16 -5.33
N PHE A 36 1.88 6.16 -4.52
CA PHE A 36 0.69 6.99 -4.69
C PHE A 36 1.07 8.46 -4.92
N VAL A 37 0.20 9.19 -5.65
CA VAL A 37 0.39 10.63 -5.89
C VAL A 37 -0.05 11.40 -4.64
N PRO A 38 0.83 12.17 -3.99
CA PRO A 38 0.43 13.05 -2.90
C PRO A 38 -0.49 14.14 -3.45
N LYS A 39 -1.76 14.11 -3.04
CA LYS A 39 -2.69 15.22 -3.29
C LYS A 39 -2.42 16.23 -2.18
N GLY A 40 -1.81 17.38 -2.49
CA GLY A 40 -1.32 18.38 -1.52
C GLY A 40 -2.36 18.98 -0.55
N THR A 41 -3.56 18.43 -0.48
CA THR A 41 -4.61 18.72 0.49
C THR A 41 -4.57 17.83 1.73
N ALA A 42 -3.85 16.69 1.68
CA ALA A 42 -3.78 15.72 2.77
C ALA A 42 -2.34 15.57 3.29
N PRO A 43 -2.16 15.36 4.62
CA PRO A 43 -0.84 15.18 5.19
C PRO A 43 -0.19 13.90 4.65
N VAL A 44 1.06 14.04 4.22
CA VAL A 44 1.80 12.96 3.58
C VAL A 44 2.69 12.27 4.61
N PHE A 45 2.57 10.94 4.70
CA PHE A 45 3.32 10.12 5.64
C PHE A 45 4.14 9.05 4.92
N CYS A 46 5.32 8.76 5.46
CA CYS A 46 6.13 7.62 5.03
C CYS A 46 5.47 6.28 5.40
N GLU A 47 5.93 5.19 4.76
CA GLU A 47 5.36 3.85 4.98
C GLU A 47 5.39 3.45 6.46
N GLY A 48 6.47 3.77 7.17
CA GLY A 48 6.63 3.46 8.59
C GLY A 48 5.62 4.18 9.49
N CYS A 49 5.48 5.50 9.33
CA CYS A 49 4.53 6.29 10.11
C CYS A 49 3.08 5.86 9.83
N TYR A 50 2.76 5.62 8.55
CA TYR A 50 1.44 5.15 8.14
C TYR A 50 1.10 3.78 8.73
N ARG A 51 2.05 2.84 8.69
CA ARG A 51 1.89 1.48 9.24
C ARG A 51 1.68 1.49 10.74
N ASN A 52 2.37 2.36 11.48
CA ASN A 52 2.19 2.50 12.92
C ASN A 52 0.82 3.08 13.29
N MET A 53 0.37 4.12 12.58
CA MET A 53 -0.97 4.70 12.77
C MET A 53 -2.07 3.65 12.53
N ARG A 54 -1.99 2.91 11.41
CA ARG A 54 -2.91 1.81 11.08
C ARG A 54 -2.91 0.70 12.14
N LYS A 55 -1.76 0.37 12.73
CA LYS A 55 -1.66 -0.64 13.81
C LYS A 55 -2.36 -0.15 15.08
N GLN A 56 -2.19 1.12 15.45
CA GLN A 56 -2.82 1.71 16.63
C GLN A 56 -4.35 1.77 16.46
N GLU A 57 -4.83 2.25 15.31
CA GLU A 57 -6.26 2.31 15.00
C GLU A 57 -6.94 0.93 15.11
N LYS A 58 -6.30 -0.12 14.56
CA LYS A 58 -6.80 -1.50 14.69
C LYS A 58 -6.85 -1.98 16.14
N ARG A 59 -5.91 -1.56 16.97
CA ARG A 59 -5.87 -1.94 18.39
C ARG A 59 -7.01 -1.28 19.17
N LEU A 60 -7.30 -0.01 18.90
CA LEU A 60 -8.41 0.73 19.51
C LEU A 60 -9.77 0.15 19.13
N LYS A 61 -9.99 -0.12 17.84
CA LYS A 61 -11.24 -0.77 17.38
C LYS A 61 -11.47 -2.12 18.05
N ARG A 62 -10.39 -2.88 18.29
CA ARG A 62 -10.47 -4.19 18.97
C ARG A 62 -10.87 -4.06 20.44
N THR A 63 -10.45 -3.00 21.13
CA THR A 63 -10.87 -2.76 22.52
C THR A 63 -12.32 -2.29 22.59
N GLU A 64 -12.78 -1.49 21.62
CA GLU A 64 -14.19 -1.06 21.54
C GLU A 64 -15.15 -2.19 21.15
N SER A 65 -14.69 -3.18 20.39
CA SER A 65 -15.53 -4.34 20.00
C SER A 65 -15.74 -5.35 21.13
N ASN A 66 -15.11 -5.15 22.30
CA ASN A 66 -15.10 -6.11 23.40
C ASN A 66 -15.56 -5.48 24.72
N SER A 67 -16.34 -4.40 24.65
CA SER A 67 -17.02 -3.74 25.76
C SER A 67 -18.48 -3.48 25.42
#